data_AF-A0A2H0BEC1-F1
#
_entry.id   AF-A0A2H0BEC1-F1
#
_cell.length_a   1.000
_cell.length_b   1.000
_cell.length_c   1.000
_cell.angle_alpha   90.00
_cell.angle_beta   90.00
_cell.angle_gamma   90.00
#
_symmetry.space_group_name_H-M   'P 1'
#
loop_
_entity.id
_entity.type
_entity.pdbx_description
1 polymer ?
#
loop_
_entity_poly.entity_id
_entity_poly.type
_entity_poly.pdbx_seq_one_letter_code
_entity_poly.pdbx_strand_id
1 'polypeptide(L)'
;MSHYSRSNARRDSASNNQKGFTPTPIPNNNSDTTKDGDGAIMTRNQGKTSGRIGVSPAKAGRGFTLMELLVSISIVTVILTTVVMNQSTYNDTNALSNLAYQISSDIAQARAYGIGVRELTPGSSEFTASYGLTFSLLGSGSDKAYIFFADRNDNSIYDGNWSCPTGGTSECLGKTDITRNNYMDSLCVVRSSGSDLCNVGRIDIIFVRPSTEAQIEFFNTGGESFNPSGMIGARIVLNGPGSLTRSVVVYSTGQISVQ
;
A
#
# COMPACT_ATOMS: atom_id res chain seq x y z
N MET A 1 37.67 56.81 -10.95
CA MET A 1 36.86 56.63 -9.72
C MET A 1 36.31 55.21 -9.76
N SER A 2 37.06 54.25 -9.23
CA SER A 2 36.97 53.75 -7.84
C SER A 2 35.76 52.80 -7.68
N HIS A 3 35.89 51.50 -7.89
CA HIS A 3 36.47 50.44 -7.04
C HIS A 3 35.46 49.78 -6.08
N TYR A 4 35.55 48.43 -6.04
CA TYR A 4 35.07 47.46 -5.03
C TYR A 4 33.55 47.13 -5.02
N SER A 5 33.09 45.89 -4.83
CA SER A 5 33.75 44.62 -4.48
C SER A 5 32.83 43.42 -4.79
N ARG A 6 33.43 42.26 -5.09
CA ARG A 6 32.80 40.94 -5.16
C ARG A 6 32.43 40.45 -3.75
N SER A 7 31.36 39.67 -3.63
CA SER A 7 31.29 38.64 -2.59
C SER A 7 30.75 37.32 -3.16
N ASN A 8 31.66 36.36 -3.24
CA ASN A 8 31.37 34.94 -3.42
C ASN A 8 31.17 34.34 -2.03
N ALA A 9 29.99 33.78 -1.75
CA ALA A 9 29.79 32.91 -0.61
C ALA A 9 29.79 31.45 -1.10
N ARG A 10 30.93 30.79 -0.90
CA ARG A 10 31.07 29.32 -0.82
C ARG A 10 30.70 28.87 0.59
N ARG A 11 30.35 27.57 0.71
CA ARG A 11 30.24 26.72 1.92
C ARG A 11 28.80 26.58 2.45
N ASP A 12 28.23 25.41 2.73
CA ASP A 12 28.78 24.06 2.94
C ASP A 12 27.77 22.98 2.52
N SER A 13 28.25 21.93 1.84
CA SER A 13 27.54 20.67 1.63
C SER A 13 27.56 19.86 2.93
N ALA A 14 26.46 19.89 3.68
CA ALA A 14 26.25 18.97 4.79
C ALA A 14 25.60 17.68 4.27
N SER A 15 26.44 16.65 4.10
CA SER A 15 26.05 15.25 3.94
C SER A 15 25.31 14.79 5.21
N ASN A 16 23.99 14.60 5.14
CA ASN A 16 23.24 13.99 6.22
C ASN A 16 23.22 12.47 6.04
N ASN A 17 24.11 11.83 6.80
CA ASN A 17 24.40 10.41 6.77
C ASN A 17 23.23 9.62 7.38
N GLN A 18 22.67 8.69 6.59
CA GLN A 18 21.67 7.72 7.03
C GLN A 18 22.23 6.90 8.21
N LYS A 19 21.68 7.08 9.42
CA LYS A 19 21.86 6.11 10.50
C LYS A 19 20.88 4.95 10.29
N GLY A 20 21.36 3.92 9.60
CA GLY A 20 20.69 2.63 9.52
C GLY A 20 20.57 1.99 10.90
N PHE A 21 19.40 1.41 11.17
CA PHE A 21 19.18 0.53 12.31
C PHE A 21 20.06 -0.72 12.16
N THR A 22 20.96 -0.95 13.10
CA THR A 22 21.66 -2.24 13.23
C THR A 22 20.82 -3.13 14.15
N PRO A 23 20.37 -4.33 13.70
CA PRO A 23 19.72 -5.28 14.58
C PRO A 23 20.72 -5.82 15.61
N THR A 24 20.33 -5.83 16.88
CA THR A 24 21.05 -6.48 17.97
C THR A 24 21.11 -8.00 17.73
N PRO A 25 22.27 -8.67 17.90
CA PRO A 25 22.35 -10.12 17.78
C PRO A 25 21.52 -10.84 18.85
N ILE A 26 20.70 -11.81 18.44
CA ILE A 26 19.97 -12.72 19.33
C ILE A 26 20.96 -13.77 19.87
N PRO A 27 21.03 -14.05 21.19
CA PRO A 27 21.89 -15.10 21.72
C PRO A 27 21.41 -16.48 21.30
N ASN A 28 22.32 -17.30 20.76
CA ASN A 28 22.08 -18.71 20.43
C ASN A 28 22.36 -19.58 21.66
N ASN A 29 21.32 -20.17 22.26
CA ASN A 29 21.44 -21.16 23.32
C ASN A 29 21.62 -22.56 22.73
N ASN A 30 22.83 -22.90 22.31
CA ASN A 30 23.23 -24.30 22.14
C ASN A 30 23.90 -24.78 23.44
N SER A 31 23.18 -25.60 24.19
CA SER A 31 23.73 -26.36 25.32
C SER A 31 24.35 -27.64 24.78
N ASP A 32 25.66 -27.59 24.55
CA ASP A 32 26.49 -28.77 24.36
C ASP A 32 27.12 -29.12 25.72
N THR A 33 26.74 -30.26 26.28
CA THR A 33 27.35 -30.81 27.49
C THR A 33 27.61 -32.29 27.29
N THR A 34 28.81 -32.60 26.81
CA THR A 34 29.46 -33.89 27.07
C THR A 34 30.49 -33.66 28.18
N LYS A 35 30.26 -34.32 29.31
CA LYS A 35 31.23 -34.44 30.40
C LYS A 35 31.72 -35.88 30.42
N ASP A 36 33.01 -36.07 30.22
CA ASP A 36 33.83 -37.19 30.68
C ASP A 36 35.22 -36.57 30.94
N GLY A 37 35.94 -36.77 32.04
CA GLY A 37 35.90 -37.84 33.02
C GLY A 37 37.37 -38.22 33.25
N ASP A 38 37.97 -37.74 34.34
CA ASP A 38 39.36 -38.03 34.70
C ASP A 38 39.43 -39.16 35.75
N GLY A 39 40.28 -40.16 35.47
CA GLY A 39 40.98 -40.97 36.47
C GLY A 39 40.23 -42.12 37.16
N ALA A 40 40.58 -43.36 36.80
CA ALA A 40 41.40 -44.24 37.66
C ALA A 40 41.49 -45.68 37.12
N ILE A 41 42.72 -46.19 37.12
CA ILE A 41 43.16 -47.55 36.81
C ILE A 41 42.94 -48.46 38.04
N MET A 42 42.51 -49.71 37.88
CA MET A 42 43.01 -50.92 38.60
C MET A 42 42.30 -52.22 38.13
N THR A 43 43.07 -53.06 37.43
CA THR A 43 43.17 -54.55 37.46
C THR A 43 41.94 -55.47 37.62
N ARG A 44 41.75 -56.42 36.67
CA ARG A 44 41.92 -57.88 36.92
C ARG A 44 41.89 -58.76 35.65
N ASN A 45 42.90 -59.63 35.59
CA ASN A 45 43.03 -60.98 35.01
C ASN A 45 42.47 -61.37 33.63
N GLN A 46 43.38 -62.06 32.93
CA GLN A 46 43.22 -62.73 31.66
C GLN A 46 42.24 -63.91 31.70
N GLY A 47 41.42 -64.00 30.66
CA GLY A 47 40.73 -65.20 30.22
C GLY A 47 40.83 -65.29 28.70
N LYS A 48 41.70 -66.18 28.22
CA LYS A 48 41.97 -66.47 26.82
C LYS A 48 40.78 -67.22 26.22
N THR A 49 40.01 -66.58 25.34
CA THR A 49 39.21 -67.29 24.33
C THR A 49 39.36 -66.61 22.99
N SER A 50 39.92 -67.38 22.06
CA SER A 50 40.02 -67.11 20.63
C SER A 50 38.61 -66.86 20.08
N GLY A 51 38.21 -65.60 19.97
CA GLY A 51 36.93 -65.17 19.44
C GLY A 51 37.17 -64.32 18.20
N ARG A 52 36.77 -64.84 17.06
CA ARG A 52 36.84 -64.21 15.73
C ARG A 52 36.45 -62.72 15.82
N ILE A 53 37.20 -61.86 15.11
CA ILE A 53 36.81 -60.47 14.84
C ILE A 53 35.50 -60.51 14.05
N GLY A 54 34.38 -60.47 14.76
CA GLY A 54 33.07 -60.26 14.19
C GLY A 54 32.97 -58.80 13.80
N VAL A 55 33.15 -58.49 12.52
CA VAL A 55 32.69 -57.23 11.96
C VAL A 55 31.17 -57.25 12.10
N SER A 56 30.62 -56.49 13.04
CA SER A 56 29.17 -56.27 13.08
C SER A 56 28.77 -55.69 11.73
N PRO A 57 27.79 -56.28 11.01
CA PRO A 57 27.37 -55.72 9.75
C PRO A 57 26.80 -54.33 10.03
N ALA A 58 27.37 -53.31 9.38
CA ALA A 58 26.72 -52.00 9.33
C ALA A 58 25.32 -52.24 8.76
N LYS A 59 24.30 -51.95 9.56
CA LYS A 59 22.90 -52.08 9.15
C LYS A 59 22.73 -51.17 7.93
N ALA A 60 22.68 -51.75 6.73
CA ALA A 60 22.47 -51.00 5.51
C ALA A 60 21.14 -50.25 5.64
N GLY A 61 21.23 -48.92 5.73
CA GLY A 61 20.05 -48.05 5.70
C GLY A 61 19.32 -48.34 4.39
N ARG A 62 18.04 -48.72 4.48
CA ARG A 62 17.22 -49.00 3.30
C ARG A 62 17.14 -47.70 2.49
N GLY A 63 17.67 -47.71 1.27
CA GLY A 63 17.55 -46.59 0.34
C GLY A 63 16.11 -46.44 -0.15
N PHE A 64 15.75 -45.24 -0.60
CA PHE A 64 14.47 -44.96 -1.22
C PHE A 64 14.27 -45.81 -2.47
N THR A 65 13.09 -46.42 -2.63
CA THR A 65 12.77 -47.15 -3.86
C THR A 65 12.43 -46.15 -4.98
N LEU A 66 12.69 -46.53 -6.24
CA LEU A 66 12.30 -45.72 -7.40
C LEU A 66 10.79 -45.46 -7.43
N MET A 67 9.99 -46.42 -6.96
CA MET A 67 8.54 -46.28 -6.90
C MET A 67 8.11 -45.23 -5.86
N GLU A 68 8.71 -45.22 -4.66
CA GLU A 68 8.41 -44.21 -3.64
C GLU A 68 8.76 -42.78 -4.10
N LEU A 69 9.84 -42.62 -4.87
CA LEU A 69 10.20 -41.33 -5.46
C LEU A 69 9.12 -40.86 -6.46
N LEU A 70 8.62 -41.75 -7.32
CA LEU A 70 7.58 -41.42 -8.29
C LEU A 70 6.25 -41.04 -7.60
N VAL A 71 5.86 -41.76 -6.55
CA VAL A 71 4.67 -41.43 -5.76
C VAL A 71 4.83 -40.10 -5.02
N SER A 72 6.03 -39.81 -4.51
CA SER A 72 6.29 -38.53 -3.82
C SER A 72 6.21 -37.35 -4.78
N ILE A 73 6.78 -37.47 -5.98
CA ILE A 73 6.71 -36.42 -7.01
C ILE A 73 5.26 -36.19 -7.43
N SER A 74 4.46 -37.26 -7.61
CA SER A 74 3.06 -37.11 -8.01
C SER A 74 2.20 -36.41 -6.95
N ILE A 75 2.43 -36.68 -5.66
CA ILE A 75 1.72 -35.98 -4.58
C ILE A 75 2.14 -34.50 -4.54
N VAL A 76 3.44 -34.21 -4.66
CA VAL A 76 3.96 -32.84 -4.64
C VAL A 76 3.43 -32.02 -5.82
N THR A 77 3.37 -32.57 -7.04
CA THR A 77 2.83 -31.85 -8.20
C THR A 77 1.35 -31.53 -8.04
N VAL A 78 0.55 -32.45 -7.52
CA VAL A 78 -0.87 -32.22 -7.24
C VAL A 78 -1.04 -31.07 -6.23
N ILE A 79 -0.31 -31.10 -5.12
CA ILE A 79 -0.36 -30.04 -4.10
C ILE A 79 0.07 -28.70 -4.70
N LEU A 80 1.21 -28.65 -5.40
CA LEU A 80 1.71 -27.42 -6.03
C LEU A 80 0.71 -26.82 -7.02
N THR A 81 0.04 -27.66 -7.81
CA THR A 81 -0.94 -27.18 -8.79
C THR A 81 -2.11 -26.50 -8.09
N THR A 82 -2.63 -27.09 -7.00
CA THR A 82 -3.73 -26.46 -6.23
C THR A 82 -3.33 -25.12 -5.61
N VAL A 83 -2.10 -25.01 -5.10
CA VAL A 83 -1.58 -23.77 -4.52
C VAL A 83 -1.46 -22.68 -5.58
N VAL A 84 -0.90 -22.99 -6.75
CA VAL A 84 -0.73 -22.02 -7.84
C VAL A 84 -2.07 -21.53 -8.38
N MET A 85 -3.07 -22.42 -8.53
CA MET A 85 -4.41 -22.03 -8.97
C MET A 85 -5.09 -21.07 -7.98
N ASN A 86 -4.93 -21.29 -6.68
CA ASN A 86 -5.51 -20.40 -5.66
C ASN A 86 -4.78 -19.05 -5.53
N GLN A 87 -3.52 -18.95 -5.97
CA GLN A 87 -2.72 -17.73 -5.86
C GLN A 87 -3.29 -16.57 -6.70
N SER A 88 -3.93 -16.84 -7.85
CA SER A 88 -4.47 -15.75 -8.69
C SER A 88 -5.61 -15.01 -8.01
N THR A 89 -6.58 -15.73 -7.43
CA THR A 89 -7.71 -15.14 -6.69
C THR A 89 -7.25 -14.38 -5.44
N TYR A 90 -6.22 -14.88 -4.76
CA TYR A 90 -5.63 -14.17 -3.62
C TYR A 90 -4.91 -12.88 -4.04
N ASN A 91 -4.26 -12.88 -5.21
CA ASN A 91 -3.61 -11.67 -5.72
C ASN A 91 -4.63 -10.57 -6.07
N ASP A 92 -5.80 -10.96 -6.60
CA ASP A 92 -6.84 -10.02 -7.02
C ASP A 92 -7.54 -9.34 -5.83
N THR A 93 -7.90 -10.12 -4.80
CA THR A 93 -8.49 -9.60 -3.55
C THR A 93 -7.57 -8.63 -2.83
N ASN A 94 -6.27 -8.93 -2.78
CA ASN A 94 -5.27 -8.04 -2.19
C ASN A 94 -5.03 -6.79 -3.04
N ALA A 95 -5.03 -6.92 -4.37
CA ALA A 95 -4.89 -5.77 -5.26
C ALA A 95 -6.01 -4.74 -5.04
N LEU A 96 -7.26 -5.20 -4.97
CA LEU A 96 -8.42 -4.34 -4.72
C LEU A 96 -8.38 -3.71 -3.33
N SER A 97 -7.98 -4.47 -2.31
CA SER A 97 -7.85 -3.96 -0.93
C SER A 97 -6.74 -2.90 -0.83
N ASN A 98 -5.59 -3.14 -1.47
CA ASN A 98 -4.49 -2.19 -1.53
C ASN A 98 -4.90 -0.90 -2.27
N LEU A 99 -5.69 -1.00 -3.34
CA LEU A 99 -6.23 0.17 -4.03
C LEU A 99 -7.11 1.01 -3.11
N ALA A 100 -8.02 0.38 -2.37
CA ALA A 100 -8.89 1.08 -1.42
C ALA A 100 -8.07 1.78 -0.32
N TYR A 101 -7.03 1.12 0.20
CA TYR A 101 -6.11 1.72 1.17
C TYR A 101 -5.27 2.86 0.57
N GLN A 102 -4.83 2.74 -0.68
CA GLN A 102 -4.12 3.80 -1.37
C GLN A 102 -5.00 5.04 -1.50
N ILE A 103 -6.24 4.90 -1.97
CA ILE A 103 -7.19 6.01 -2.06
C ILE A 103 -7.42 6.65 -0.68
N SER A 104 -7.62 5.84 0.36
CA SER A 104 -7.75 6.34 1.74
C SER A 104 -6.51 7.12 2.20
N SER A 105 -5.32 6.68 1.83
CA SER A 105 -4.07 7.37 2.16
C SER A 105 -3.94 8.70 1.42
N ASP A 106 -4.29 8.73 0.14
CA ASP A 106 -4.20 9.94 -0.68
C ASP A 106 -5.20 11.00 -0.18
N ILE A 107 -6.41 10.60 0.24
CA ILE A 107 -7.37 11.50 0.91
C ILE A 107 -6.80 12.04 2.23
N ALA A 108 -6.17 11.19 3.04
CA ALA A 108 -5.52 11.63 4.28
C ALA A 108 -4.36 12.61 4.01
N GLN A 109 -3.63 12.41 2.92
CA GLN A 109 -2.59 13.32 2.45
C GLN A 109 -3.16 14.66 2.00
N ALA A 110 -4.27 14.68 1.25
CA ALA A 110 -5.00 15.91 0.92
C ALA A 110 -5.42 16.67 2.16
N ARG A 111 -5.96 15.98 3.18
CA ARG A 111 -6.31 16.60 4.47
C ARG A 111 -5.10 17.21 5.18
N ALA A 112 -3.98 16.50 5.22
CA ALA A 112 -2.75 17.00 5.85
C ALA A 112 -2.21 18.24 5.12
N TYR A 113 -2.28 18.27 3.78
CA TYR A 113 -1.88 19.42 2.98
C TYR A 113 -2.86 20.57 3.07
N GLY A 114 -4.15 20.27 3.15
CA GLY A 114 -5.21 21.23 3.40
C GLY A 114 -4.94 21.99 4.69
N ILE A 115 -4.71 21.30 5.81
CA ILE A 115 -4.50 21.94 7.12
C ILE A 115 -3.14 22.66 7.21
N GLY A 116 -2.10 22.13 6.55
CA GLY A 116 -0.76 22.71 6.56
C GLY A 116 -0.63 23.96 5.70
N VAL A 117 0.20 24.92 6.11
CA VAL A 117 0.69 25.97 5.20
C VAL A 117 1.73 25.34 4.30
N ARG A 118 1.34 24.97 3.09
CA ARG A 118 2.22 24.40 2.08
C ARG A 118 2.21 25.28 0.85
N GLU A 119 3.40 25.62 0.36
CA GLU A 119 3.52 26.27 -0.94
C GLU A 119 3.15 25.26 -2.03
N LEU A 120 2.27 25.67 -2.94
CA LEU A 120 1.81 24.82 -4.02
C LEU A 120 2.95 24.39 -4.95
N THR A 121 3.74 25.35 -5.40
CA THR A 121 4.94 25.13 -6.20
C THR A 121 6.08 25.92 -5.57
N PRO A 122 7.27 25.34 -5.34
CA PRO A 122 8.40 26.07 -4.74
C PRO A 122 8.70 27.37 -5.50
N GLY A 123 8.58 28.51 -4.82
CA GLY A 123 8.79 29.84 -5.39
C GLY A 123 7.57 30.46 -6.09
N SER A 124 6.38 29.86 -6.03
CA SER A 124 5.14 30.48 -6.55
C SER A 124 4.48 31.45 -5.59
N SER A 125 4.85 31.43 -4.30
CA SER A 125 4.22 32.20 -3.22
C SER A 125 2.72 31.91 -3.01
N GLU A 126 2.22 30.81 -3.58
CA GLU A 126 0.83 30.36 -3.44
C GLU A 126 0.71 29.45 -2.21
N PHE A 127 0.28 30.04 -1.09
CA PHE A 127 0.05 29.34 0.17
C PHE A 127 -1.44 29.18 0.51
N THR A 128 -2.31 29.72 -0.35
CA THR A 128 -3.76 29.78 -0.13
C THR A 128 -4.52 28.66 -0.82
N ALA A 129 -3.87 27.80 -1.61
CA ALA A 129 -4.55 26.72 -2.30
C ALA A 129 -5.10 25.66 -1.33
N SER A 130 -6.26 25.09 -1.65
CA SER A 130 -6.85 23.97 -0.92
C SER A 130 -6.59 22.67 -1.67
N TYR A 131 -6.53 21.53 -0.99
CA TYR A 131 -6.09 20.27 -1.61
C TYR A 131 -7.19 19.21 -1.58
N GLY A 132 -7.32 18.46 -2.65
CA GLY A 132 -8.39 17.49 -2.81
C GLY A 132 -8.11 16.38 -3.81
N LEU A 133 -9.09 15.47 -3.90
CA LEU A 133 -9.14 14.43 -4.92
C LEU A 133 -10.43 14.55 -5.71
N THR A 134 -10.34 14.34 -7.02
CA THR A 134 -11.50 14.21 -7.89
C THR A 134 -11.61 12.79 -8.44
N PHE A 135 -12.81 12.23 -8.31
CA PHE A 135 -13.20 10.92 -8.84
C PHE A 135 -14.27 11.14 -9.89
N SER A 136 -14.10 10.61 -11.10
CA SER A 136 -15.03 10.87 -12.20
C SER A 136 -15.34 9.61 -13.00
N LEU A 137 -16.60 9.47 -13.38
CA LEU A 137 -17.17 8.48 -14.31
C LEU A 137 -17.69 9.15 -15.60
N LEU A 138 -17.43 10.45 -15.79
CA LEU A 138 -17.99 11.26 -16.89
C LEU A 138 -17.20 11.12 -18.20
N GLY A 139 -16.04 10.47 -18.19
CA GLY A 139 -15.15 10.37 -19.34
C GLY A 139 -14.71 8.94 -19.66
N SER A 140 -14.32 8.69 -20.90
CA SER A 140 -13.75 7.41 -21.29
C SER A 140 -12.44 7.15 -20.52
N GLY A 141 -12.39 6.03 -19.79
CA GLY A 141 -11.25 5.66 -18.95
C GLY A 141 -11.12 6.48 -17.67
N SER A 142 -12.11 7.32 -17.31
CA SER A 142 -12.08 8.05 -16.04
C SER A 142 -12.37 7.14 -14.85
N ASP A 143 -13.10 6.05 -15.06
CA ASP A 143 -13.33 4.95 -14.12
C ASP A 143 -12.04 4.24 -13.68
N LYS A 144 -10.93 4.44 -14.41
CA LYS A 144 -9.63 3.81 -14.14
C LYS A 144 -8.56 4.76 -13.63
N ALA A 145 -8.92 5.95 -13.19
CA ALA A 145 -7.97 6.85 -12.54
C ALA A 145 -8.67 7.83 -11.61
N TYR A 146 -7.90 8.50 -10.78
CA TYR A 146 -8.35 9.66 -10.02
C TYR A 146 -7.24 10.71 -10.01
N ILE A 147 -7.60 11.95 -9.71
CA ILE A 147 -6.69 13.08 -9.77
C ILE A 147 -6.56 13.71 -8.39
N PHE A 148 -5.31 13.93 -7.98
CA PHE A 148 -4.96 14.78 -6.85
C PHE A 148 -4.78 16.21 -7.36
N PHE A 149 -5.46 17.17 -6.75
CA PHE A 149 -5.47 18.55 -7.23
C PHE A 149 -5.32 19.57 -6.10
N ALA A 150 -5.00 20.79 -6.50
CA ALA A 150 -5.05 21.97 -5.65
C ALA A 150 -5.98 23.01 -6.28
N ASP A 151 -7.04 23.35 -5.56
CA ASP A 151 -7.96 24.44 -5.90
C ASP A 151 -7.22 25.77 -5.70
N ARG A 152 -7.12 26.54 -6.79
CA ARG A 152 -6.43 27.84 -6.81
C ARG A 152 -7.41 29.02 -6.82
N ASN A 153 -8.70 28.80 -7.03
CA ASN A 153 -9.70 29.85 -7.19
C ASN A 153 -10.77 29.84 -6.08
N ASP A 154 -10.62 28.96 -5.09
CA ASP A 154 -11.45 28.80 -3.91
C ASP A 154 -12.92 28.41 -4.24
N ASN A 155 -13.12 27.68 -5.35
CA ASN A 155 -14.44 27.18 -5.75
C ASN A 155 -14.74 25.74 -5.27
N SER A 156 -13.80 25.12 -4.55
CA SER A 156 -13.91 23.79 -3.95
C SER A 156 -14.03 22.62 -4.95
N ILE A 157 -13.72 22.85 -6.22
CA ILE A 157 -13.79 21.84 -7.28
C ILE A 157 -12.48 21.78 -8.07
N TYR A 158 -12.34 20.75 -8.89
CA TYR A 158 -11.24 20.66 -9.86
C TYR A 158 -11.66 21.22 -11.23
N ASP A 159 -11.03 22.31 -11.68
CA ASP A 159 -11.34 22.95 -12.96
C ASP A 159 -10.47 22.44 -14.13
N GLY A 160 -9.51 21.56 -13.83
CA GLY A 160 -8.58 21.05 -14.83
C GLY A 160 -9.15 19.99 -15.76
N ASN A 161 -8.37 19.63 -16.78
CA ASN A 161 -8.69 18.56 -17.73
C ASN A 161 -8.32 17.18 -17.14
N TRP A 162 -9.06 16.13 -17.50
CA TRP A 162 -8.73 14.73 -17.19
C TRP A 162 -7.34 14.26 -17.67
N SER A 163 -6.74 14.96 -18.65
CA SER A 163 -5.35 14.74 -19.05
C SER A 163 -4.32 15.12 -17.97
N CYS A 164 -4.75 15.85 -16.93
CA CYS A 164 -3.92 16.27 -15.79
C CYS A 164 -2.57 16.90 -16.23
N PRO A 165 -2.58 18.03 -16.96
CA PRO A 165 -1.34 18.76 -17.18
C PRO A 165 -0.84 19.27 -15.82
N THR A 166 0.41 19.02 -15.46
CA THR A 166 0.98 19.50 -14.18
C THR A 166 1.82 20.76 -14.41
N GLY A 167 1.89 21.62 -13.39
CA GLY A 167 2.67 22.85 -13.40
C GLY A 167 1.94 24.09 -13.94
N GLY A 168 2.63 25.23 -13.93
CA GLY A 168 2.05 26.52 -14.32
C GLY A 168 0.83 26.88 -13.45
N THR A 169 -0.26 27.29 -14.10
CA THR A 169 -1.55 27.62 -13.47
C THR A 169 -2.47 26.40 -13.32
N SER A 170 -1.99 25.19 -13.60
CA SER A 170 -2.82 24.00 -13.48
C SER A 170 -3.10 23.67 -12.02
N GLU A 171 -4.34 23.25 -11.76
CA GLU A 171 -4.76 22.68 -10.49
C GLU A 171 -4.33 21.22 -10.33
N CYS A 172 -3.99 20.55 -11.43
CA CYS A 172 -3.59 19.15 -11.33
C CYS A 172 -2.20 19.01 -10.72
N LEU A 173 -2.12 18.18 -9.67
CA LEU A 173 -0.87 17.83 -9.01
C LEU A 173 -0.39 16.43 -9.39
N GLY A 174 -1.31 15.54 -9.71
CA GLY A 174 -0.99 14.20 -10.16
C GLY A 174 -2.24 13.41 -10.52
N LYS A 175 -2.04 12.43 -11.40
CA LYS A 175 -3.05 11.44 -11.77
C LYS A 175 -2.56 10.07 -11.36
N THR A 176 -3.40 9.34 -10.66
CA THR A 176 -3.11 7.96 -10.24
C THR A 176 -3.97 7.01 -11.05
N ASP A 177 -3.32 6.17 -11.86
CA ASP A 177 -4.01 5.14 -12.63
C ASP A 177 -4.32 3.92 -11.74
N ILE A 178 -5.54 3.43 -11.86
CA ILE A 178 -6.03 2.20 -11.24
C ILE A 178 -5.54 1.03 -12.10
N THR A 179 -4.80 0.11 -11.46
CA THR A 179 -4.15 -1.01 -12.15
C THR A 179 -4.81 -2.35 -11.82
N ARG A 180 -4.30 -3.43 -12.44
CA ARG A 180 -4.72 -4.83 -12.20
C ARG A 180 -6.20 -5.09 -12.48
N ASN A 181 -6.73 -4.43 -13.51
CA ASN A 181 -8.11 -4.56 -13.96
C ASN A 181 -9.17 -4.20 -12.89
N ASN A 182 -8.77 -3.46 -11.85
CA ASN A 182 -9.71 -2.81 -10.95
C ASN A 182 -10.24 -1.53 -11.62
N TYR A 183 -11.42 -1.09 -11.20
CA TYR A 183 -12.03 0.15 -11.68
C TYR A 183 -13.03 0.69 -10.65
N MET A 184 -13.38 1.97 -10.78
CA MET A 184 -14.48 2.58 -10.05
C MET A 184 -15.80 2.18 -10.69
N ASP A 185 -16.62 1.47 -9.93
CA ASP A 185 -17.90 0.92 -10.40
C ASP A 185 -19.02 1.96 -10.27
N SER A 186 -19.07 2.62 -9.12
CA SER A 186 -20.07 3.65 -8.84
C SER A 186 -19.55 4.66 -7.82
N LEU A 187 -20.10 5.86 -7.92
CA LEU A 187 -19.91 6.95 -6.97
C LEU A 187 -21.25 7.22 -6.30
N CYS A 188 -21.27 7.34 -4.97
CA CYS A 188 -22.51 7.54 -4.24
C CYS A 188 -22.44 8.66 -3.22
N VAL A 189 -23.57 9.34 -3.03
CA VAL A 189 -23.83 10.19 -1.87
C VAL A 189 -24.24 9.28 -0.70
N VAL A 190 -23.54 9.41 0.42
CA VAL A 190 -23.92 8.75 1.68
C VAL A 190 -24.88 9.67 2.43
N ARG A 191 -26.05 9.14 2.81
CA ARG A 191 -27.10 9.92 3.46
C ARG A 191 -27.28 9.54 4.92
N SER A 192 -27.66 10.52 5.74
CA SER A 192 -28.04 10.31 7.15
C SER A 192 -29.25 9.40 7.32
N SER A 193 -30.11 9.31 6.30
CA SER A 193 -31.29 8.45 6.28
C SER A 193 -31.63 8.03 4.85
N GLY A 194 -32.26 6.85 4.71
CA GLY A 194 -32.57 6.23 3.42
C GLY A 194 -31.38 5.54 2.77
N SER A 195 -31.53 5.15 1.49
CA SER A 195 -30.48 4.50 0.70
C SER A 195 -29.46 5.48 0.12
N ASP A 196 -28.21 5.09 -0.05
CA ASP A 196 -27.21 5.91 -0.75
C ASP A 196 -27.69 6.26 -2.18
N LEU A 197 -27.34 7.45 -2.67
CA LEU A 197 -27.66 7.91 -4.04
C LEU A 197 -26.46 7.64 -4.94
N CYS A 198 -26.51 6.60 -5.76
CA CYS A 198 -25.38 6.17 -6.60
C CYS A 198 -25.42 6.65 -8.07
N ASN A 199 -26.29 7.59 -8.42
CA ASN A 199 -26.33 8.23 -9.74
C ASN A 199 -25.43 9.47 -9.77
N VAL A 200 -24.15 9.30 -9.41
CA VAL A 200 -23.16 10.37 -9.33
C VAL A 200 -22.13 10.16 -10.42
N GLY A 201 -21.93 11.18 -11.25
CA GLY A 201 -20.94 11.16 -12.31
C GLY A 201 -19.56 11.57 -11.84
N ARG A 202 -19.46 12.47 -10.85
CA ARG A 202 -18.17 12.91 -10.30
C ARG A 202 -18.33 13.39 -8.86
N ILE A 203 -17.28 13.17 -8.06
CA ILE A 203 -17.16 13.64 -6.69
C ILE A 203 -15.81 14.35 -6.56
N ASP A 204 -15.85 15.58 -6.05
CA ASP A 204 -14.66 16.29 -5.60
C ASP A 204 -14.66 16.35 -4.08
N ILE A 205 -13.57 15.90 -3.47
CA ILE A 205 -13.37 15.89 -2.02
C ILE A 205 -12.21 16.80 -1.72
N ILE A 206 -12.47 17.91 -1.03
CA ILE A 206 -11.47 18.93 -0.73
C ILE A 206 -11.40 19.25 0.75
N PHE A 207 -10.20 19.59 1.22
CA PHE A 207 -9.93 20.03 2.58
C PHE A 207 -9.41 21.46 2.58
N VAL A 208 -10.19 22.35 3.18
CA VAL A 208 -9.95 23.80 3.18
C VAL A 208 -9.55 24.27 4.58
N ARG A 209 -8.50 25.10 4.66
CA ARG A 209 -8.05 25.71 5.91
C ARG A 209 -9.13 26.60 6.53
N PRO A 210 -9.22 26.68 7.87
CA PRO A 210 -8.51 25.89 8.87
C PRO A 210 -9.25 24.60 9.28
N SER A 211 -10.27 24.19 8.50
CA SER A 211 -11.16 23.10 8.89
C SER A 211 -10.51 21.74 8.66
N THR A 212 -10.88 20.76 9.49
CA THR A 212 -10.56 19.35 9.27
C THR A 212 -11.68 18.58 8.57
N GLU A 213 -12.81 19.24 8.34
CA GLU A 213 -13.97 18.71 7.65
C GLU A 213 -13.71 18.63 6.15
N ALA A 214 -14.30 17.62 5.51
CA ALA A 214 -14.27 17.48 4.07
C ALA A 214 -15.41 18.30 3.46
N GLN A 215 -15.08 19.20 2.54
CA GLN A 215 -16.05 19.77 1.62
C GLN A 215 -16.17 18.82 0.43
N ILE A 216 -17.40 18.45 0.08
CA ILE A 216 -17.66 17.41 -0.91
C ILE A 216 -18.67 17.94 -1.92
N GLU A 217 -18.23 18.09 -3.16
CA GLU A 217 -19.03 18.57 -4.28
C GLU A 217 -19.41 17.39 -5.18
N PHE A 218 -20.68 17.35 -5.59
CA PHE A 218 -21.24 16.25 -6.37
C PHE A 218 -21.70 16.74 -7.74
N PHE A 219 -21.46 15.91 -8.74
CA PHE A 219 -21.90 16.15 -10.11
C PHE A 219 -22.72 14.96 -10.60
N ASN A 220 -23.83 15.24 -11.28
CA ASN A 220 -24.67 14.21 -11.87
C ASN A 220 -23.95 13.56 -13.06
N THR A 221 -24.55 12.53 -13.66
CA THR A 221 -23.99 11.84 -14.83
C THR A 221 -23.96 12.69 -16.11
N GLY A 222 -24.64 13.85 -16.12
CA GLY A 222 -24.52 14.89 -17.14
C GLY A 222 -23.39 15.89 -16.90
N GLY A 223 -22.69 15.80 -15.75
CA GLY A 223 -21.61 16.70 -15.38
C GLY A 223 -22.05 18.00 -14.71
N GLU A 224 -23.32 18.13 -14.33
CA GLU A 224 -23.84 19.31 -13.63
C GLU A 224 -23.71 19.13 -12.11
N SER A 225 -23.26 20.17 -11.42
CA SER A 225 -23.19 20.18 -9.95
C SER A 225 -24.60 20.11 -9.34
N PHE A 226 -24.74 19.37 -8.26
CA PHE A 226 -25.98 19.29 -7.49
C PHE A 226 -25.71 19.10 -5.99
N ASN A 227 -26.65 19.57 -5.17
CA ASN A 227 -26.54 19.50 -3.71
C ASN A 227 -27.55 18.49 -3.13
N PRO A 228 -27.13 17.26 -2.79
CA PRO A 228 -28.01 16.24 -2.24
C PRO A 228 -28.47 16.58 -0.82
N SER A 229 -29.76 16.41 -0.53
CA SER A 229 -30.31 16.62 0.80
C SER A 229 -29.92 15.49 1.77
N GLY A 230 -29.60 15.85 3.02
CA GLY A 230 -29.29 14.90 4.09
C GLY A 230 -27.97 14.14 3.91
N MET A 231 -27.07 14.64 3.06
CA MET A 231 -25.74 14.09 2.85
C MET A 231 -24.89 14.14 4.12
N ILE A 232 -24.16 13.06 4.37
CA ILE A 232 -23.14 12.95 5.42
C ILE A 232 -21.77 12.53 4.89
N GLY A 233 -21.66 12.24 3.59
CA GLY A 233 -20.40 11.81 2.97
C GLY A 233 -20.52 11.38 1.51
N ALA A 234 -19.40 10.91 0.98
CA ALA A 234 -19.26 10.29 -0.33
C ALA A 234 -18.74 8.85 -0.20
N ARG A 235 -19.18 7.97 -1.09
CA ARG A 235 -18.70 6.59 -1.22
C ARG A 235 -18.16 6.39 -2.63
N ILE A 236 -16.93 5.92 -2.71
CA ILE A 236 -16.28 5.44 -3.94
C ILE A 236 -16.36 3.92 -3.92
N VAL A 237 -17.09 3.31 -4.84
CA VAL A 237 -17.22 1.86 -4.97
C VAL A 237 -16.23 1.37 -6.02
N LEU A 238 -15.40 0.42 -5.63
CA LEU A 238 -14.35 -0.18 -6.44
C LEU A 238 -14.72 -1.63 -6.74
N ASN A 239 -14.50 -2.05 -7.97
CA ASN A 239 -14.73 -3.42 -8.40
C ASN A 239 -13.44 -3.99 -9.01
N GLY A 240 -13.19 -5.26 -8.71
CA GLY A 240 -12.06 -6.03 -9.21
C GLY A 240 -12.52 -7.27 -10.00
N PRO A 241 -11.59 -7.99 -10.63
CA PRO A 241 -11.92 -9.24 -11.33
C PRO A 241 -12.60 -10.23 -10.37
N GLY A 242 -13.63 -10.93 -10.85
CA GLY A 242 -14.38 -11.92 -10.06
C GLY A 242 -15.50 -11.33 -9.17
N SER A 243 -16.02 -10.15 -9.50
CA SER A 243 -17.12 -9.49 -8.76
C SER A 243 -16.76 -9.14 -7.31
N LEU A 244 -15.48 -8.90 -7.05
CA LEU A 244 -14.97 -8.45 -5.76
C LEU A 244 -15.22 -6.95 -5.62
N THR A 245 -15.85 -6.54 -4.52
CA THR A 245 -16.17 -5.13 -4.26
C THR A 245 -15.49 -4.65 -2.99
N ARG A 246 -14.95 -3.43 -3.05
CA ARG A 246 -14.50 -2.66 -1.89
C ARG A 246 -15.04 -1.24 -2.02
N SER A 247 -15.17 -0.53 -0.92
CA SER A 247 -15.53 0.89 -0.98
C SER A 247 -14.71 1.74 -0.02
N VAL A 248 -14.48 2.98 -0.43
CA VAL A 248 -13.91 4.02 0.42
C VAL A 248 -15.00 5.04 0.69
N VAL A 249 -15.32 5.27 1.97
CA VAL A 249 -16.29 6.25 2.42
C VAL A 249 -15.56 7.41 3.08
N VAL A 250 -15.87 8.63 2.63
CA VAL A 250 -15.39 9.87 3.23
C VAL A 250 -16.59 10.62 3.78
N TYR A 251 -16.63 10.81 5.09
CA TYR A 251 -17.68 11.60 5.74
C TYR A 251 -17.34 13.08 5.69
N SER A 252 -18.36 13.94 5.73
CA SER A 252 -18.19 15.41 5.81
C SER A 252 -17.36 15.82 7.03
N THR A 253 -17.35 15.02 8.10
CA THR A 253 -16.48 15.21 9.28
C THR A 253 -14.99 15.02 9.00
N GLY A 254 -14.60 14.58 7.79
CA GLY A 254 -13.23 14.22 7.42
C GLY A 254 -12.81 12.83 7.90
N GLN A 255 -13.73 12.02 8.45
CA GLN A 255 -13.49 10.61 8.75
C GLN A 255 -13.45 9.81 7.45
N ILE A 256 -12.49 8.88 7.35
CA ILE A 256 -12.32 7.98 6.21
C ILE A 256 -12.53 6.54 6.69
N SER A 257 -13.29 5.75 5.94
CA SER A 257 -13.58 4.35 6.22
C SER A 257 -13.38 3.51 4.96
N VAL A 258 -12.66 2.39 5.09
CA VAL A 258 -12.50 1.39 4.03
C VAL A 258 -13.36 0.17 4.38
N GLN A 259 -14.18 -0.30 3.45
CA GLN A 259 -15.17 -1.38 3.61
C GLN A 259 -14.96 -2.45 2.54
#